data_AF-A0A9D8WLX7-F1
#
_entry.id   AF-A0A9D8WLX7-F1
#
_cell.length_a   1.000
_cell.length_b   1.000
_cell.length_c   1.000
_cell.angle_alpha   90.00
_cell.angle_beta   90.00
_cell.angle_gamma   90.00
#
_symmetry.space_group_name_H-M   'P 1'
#
loop_
_entity.id
_entity.type
_entity.pdbx_description
1 polymer ?
#
loop_
_entity_poly.entity_id
_entity_poly.type
_entity_poly.pdbx_seq_one_letter_code
_entity_poly.pdbx_strand_id
1 'polypeptide(L)'
;MLLRRITKHVKDQNWLAVGIDFVIVVIGVFVGLQVNTWNERQSTNHLSAEFSERLIADLREEAWNFQLMVEYYDDVLTHAYKALAILEGEQEASDEALLISAYRATQYQEVYRRRATYDELTSTGTMSLIRDQELRTSAVRIYSVPIFANLTSEGMNSRYRVAFRMALPLNVQNALTEHCGDKIILIGDFESIVNMLDYECKTELAPEVLAEAASTLRSHDMLIALLRLRTLNIESDLSALLTSNTEVRAGFETFFEGSP
;
A
#
# COMPACT_ATOMS: atom_id res chain seq x y z
N MET A 1 -3.75 39.36 87.45
CA MET A 1 -4.87 39.77 86.58
C MET A 1 -4.48 40.18 85.15
N LEU A 2 -3.37 39.71 84.55
CA LEU A 2 -3.05 40.04 83.14
C LEU A 2 -2.75 38.84 82.22
N LEU A 3 -2.58 37.63 82.77
CA LEU A 3 -2.20 36.44 81.98
C LEU A 3 -3.37 35.52 81.61
N ARG A 4 -4.56 35.71 82.20
CA ARG A 4 -5.76 34.90 81.93
C ARG A 4 -6.68 35.50 80.85
N ARG A 5 -6.42 36.74 80.42
CA ARG A 5 -7.20 37.42 79.35
C ARG A 5 -6.56 37.29 77.96
N ILE A 6 -5.26 37.02 77.87
CA ILE A 6 -4.57 36.85 76.57
C ILE A 6 -4.81 35.43 76.01
N THR A 7 -4.84 34.41 76.87
CA THR A 7 -5.14 33.03 76.46
C THR A 7 -6.61 32.78 76.10
N LYS A 8 -7.51 33.72 76.41
CA LYS A 8 -8.93 33.63 76.05
C LYS A 8 -9.26 34.34 74.72
N HIS A 9 -8.33 35.12 74.16
CA HIS A 9 -8.48 35.77 72.85
C HIS A 9 -7.76 35.05 71.70
N VAL A 10 -6.92 34.04 72.00
CA VAL A 10 -6.28 33.19 70.98
C VAL A 10 -7.09 31.92 70.71
N LYS A 11 -8.11 31.62 71.53
CA LYS A 11 -8.72 30.29 71.52
C LYS A 11 -10.04 30.13 70.75
N ASP A 12 -10.75 31.17 70.33
CA ASP A 12 -12.14 30.97 69.87
C ASP A 12 -12.63 31.68 68.58
N GLN A 13 -11.84 32.42 67.78
CA GLN A 13 -12.47 33.14 66.66
C GLN A 13 -11.86 33.12 65.25
N ASN A 14 -10.69 32.52 65.02
CA ASN A 14 -10.13 32.48 63.65
C ASN A 14 -9.85 31.06 63.10
N TRP A 15 -10.15 29.98 63.84
CA TRP A 15 -9.98 28.62 63.29
C TRP A 15 -10.93 28.35 62.12
N LEU A 16 -12.13 28.92 62.16
CA LEU A 16 -13.07 28.88 61.03
C LEU A 16 -12.54 29.68 59.83
N ALA A 17 -11.96 30.86 60.07
CA ALA A 17 -11.34 31.67 59.01
C ALA A 17 -10.14 30.95 58.36
N VAL A 18 -9.22 30.40 59.18
CA VAL A 18 -8.08 29.59 58.71
C VAL A 18 -8.55 28.33 57.96
N GLY A 19 -9.65 27.70 58.41
CA GLY A 19 -10.26 26.57 57.72
C GLY A 19 -10.84 26.95 56.35
N ILE A 20 -11.52 28.10 56.25
CA ILE A 20 -12.01 28.63 54.97
C ILE A 20 -10.84 28.96 54.04
N ASP A 21 -9.80 29.63 54.52
CA ASP A 21 -8.62 29.97 53.71
C ASP A 21 -7.92 28.70 53.18
N PHE A 22 -7.80 27.66 54.02
CA PHE A 22 -7.26 26.37 53.61
C PHE A 22 -8.13 25.70 52.53
N VAL A 23 -9.46 25.69 52.70
CA VAL A 23 -10.40 25.13 51.71
C VAL A 23 -10.32 25.89 50.38
N ILE A 24 -10.21 27.22 50.41
CA ILE A 24 -10.05 28.05 49.21
C ILE A 24 -8.78 27.67 48.46
N VAL A 25 -7.64 27.51 49.17
CA VAL A 25 -6.38 27.09 48.55
C VAL A 25 -6.50 25.68 47.94
N VAL A 26 -7.09 24.73 48.66
CA VAL A 26 -7.28 23.35 48.17
C VAL A 26 -8.17 23.33 46.93
N ILE A 27 -9.28 24.08 46.93
CA ILE A 27 -10.15 24.24 45.75
C ILE A 27 -9.39 24.91 44.61
N GLY A 28 -8.59 25.94 44.88
CA GLY A 28 -7.78 26.63 43.88
C GLY A 28 -6.79 25.68 43.18
N VAL A 29 -6.05 24.87 43.95
CA VAL A 29 -5.14 23.86 43.41
C VAL A 29 -5.91 22.78 42.65
N PHE A 30 -7.05 22.31 43.19
CA PHE A 30 -7.88 21.31 42.53
C PHE A 30 -8.41 21.80 41.18
N VAL A 31 -8.96 23.01 41.11
CA VAL A 31 -9.44 23.62 39.86
C VAL A 31 -8.28 23.83 38.88
N GLY A 32 -7.11 24.29 39.36
CA GLY A 32 -5.91 24.43 38.52
C GLY A 32 -5.49 23.11 37.88
N LEU A 33 -5.46 22.03 38.65
CA LEU A 33 -5.19 20.68 38.15
C LEU A 33 -6.26 20.21 37.15
N GLN A 34 -7.54 20.46 37.43
CA GLN A 34 -8.63 20.07 36.53
C GLN A 34 -8.58 20.80 35.19
N VAL A 35 -8.29 22.11 35.19
CA VAL A 35 -8.12 22.90 33.96
C VAL A 35 -6.93 22.38 33.15
N ASN A 36 -5.80 22.08 33.80
CA ASN A 36 -4.65 21.50 33.11
C ASN A 36 -4.98 20.13 32.49
N THR A 37 -5.63 19.26 33.25
CA THR A 37 -6.05 17.93 32.77
C THR A 37 -7.06 18.03 31.62
N TRP A 38 -7.96 19.01 31.65
CA TRP A 38 -8.90 19.27 30.56
C TRP A 38 -8.19 19.74 29.28
N ASN A 39 -7.25 20.67 29.41
CA ASN A 39 -6.46 21.15 28.28
C ASN A 39 -5.63 20.02 27.63
N GLU A 40 -4.97 19.19 28.44
CA GLU A 40 -4.22 18.02 27.96
C GLU A 40 -5.13 17.02 27.23
N ARG A 41 -6.34 16.75 27.76
CA ARG A 41 -7.33 15.88 27.09
C ARG A 41 -7.78 16.44 25.75
N GLN A 42 -8.07 17.74 25.67
CA GLN A 42 -8.46 18.39 24.41
C GLN A 42 -7.34 18.32 23.37
N SER A 43 -6.11 18.63 23.76
CA SER A 43 -4.94 18.50 22.89
C SER A 43 -4.74 17.06 22.39
N THR A 44 -4.89 16.08 23.29
CA THR A 44 -4.77 14.65 22.93
C THR A 44 -5.90 14.21 21.98
N ASN A 45 -7.13 14.72 22.18
CA ASN A 45 -8.25 14.45 21.28
C ASN A 45 -8.00 14.98 19.87
N HIS A 46 -7.48 16.20 19.75
CA HIS A 46 -7.15 16.79 18.45
C HIS A 46 -6.10 15.96 17.72
N LEU A 47 -4.99 15.64 18.41
CA LEU A 47 -3.91 14.85 17.85
C LEU A 47 -4.37 13.44 17.45
N SER A 48 -5.24 12.82 18.26
CA SER A 48 -5.86 11.52 17.96
C SER A 48 -6.69 11.55 16.67
N ALA A 49 -7.49 12.60 16.47
CA ALA A 49 -8.29 12.77 15.26
C ALA A 49 -7.42 12.98 14.02
N GLU A 50 -6.42 13.86 14.11
CA GLU A 50 -5.48 14.15 13.03
C GLU A 50 -4.71 12.91 12.57
N PHE A 51 -4.15 12.13 13.51
CA PHE A 51 -3.44 10.89 13.16
C PHE A 51 -4.37 9.83 12.57
N SER A 52 -5.63 9.77 13.03
CA SER A 52 -6.60 8.82 12.49
C SER A 52 -6.96 9.17 11.04
N GLU A 53 -7.20 10.45 10.75
CA GLU A 53 -7.47 10.94 9.39
C GLU A 53 -6.31 10.66 8.44
N ARG A 54 -5.08 10.99 8.86
CA ARG A 54 -3.86 10.72 8.08
C ARG A 54 -3.66 9.22 7.84
N LEU A 55 -3.88 8.38 8.86
CA LEU A 55 -3.75 6.94 8.74
C LEU A 55 -4.79 6.33 7.79
N ILE A 56 -6.03 6.84 7.82
CA ILE A 56 -7.09 6.44 6.88
C ILE A 56 -6.71 6.84 5.45
N ALA A 57 -6.17 8.05 5.24
CA ALA A 57 -5.72 8.49 3.92
C ALA A 57 -4.59 7.60 3.37
N ASP A 58 -3.58 7.31 4.21
CA ASP A 58 -2.50 6.37 3.87
C ASP A 58 -3.05 4.99 3.48
N LEU A 59 -3.99 4.44 4.27
CA LEU A 59 -4.59 3.13 4.01
C LEU A 59 -5.47 3.07 2.75
N ARG A 60 -6.11 4.18 2.36
CA ARG A 60 -6.86 4.27 1.10
C ARG A 60 -5.94 4.17 -0.12
N GLU A 61 -4.80 4.86 -0.09
CA GLU A 61 -3.80 4.71 -1.16
C GLU A 61 -3.17 3.32 -1.17
N GLU A 62 -3.00 2.68 -0.01
CA GLU A 62 -2.54 1.28 0.05
C GLU A 62 -3.56 0.30 -0.53
N ALA A 63 -4.85 0.52 -0.29
CA ALA A 63 -5.90 -0.27 -0.91
C ALA A 63 -5.82 -0.15 -2.44
N TRP A 64 -5.65 1.08 -2.95
CA TRP A 64 -5.43 1.29 -4.37
C TRP A 64 -4.18 0.57 -4.90
N ASN A 65 -3.05 0.65 -4.20
CA ASN A 65 -1.84 -0.10 -4.55
C ASN A 65 -2.08 -1.62 -4.60
N PHE A 66 -2.87 -2.15 -3.67
CA PHE A 66 -3.21 -3.56 -3.64
C PHE A 66 -4.02 -3.97 -4.87
N GLN A 67 -5.08 -3.22 -5.20
CA GLN A 67 -5.91 -3.51 -6.37
C GLN A 67 -5.08 -3.38 -7.66
N LEU A 68 -4.27 -2.32 -7.78
CA LEU A 68 -3.33 -2.14 -8.88
C LEU A 68 -2.44 -3.36 -9.08
N MET A 69 -1.83 -3.88 -8.01
CA MET A 69 -0.95 -5.05 -8.10
C MET A 69 -1.70 -6.31 -8.52
N VAL A 70 -2.95 -6.50 -8.08
CA VAL A 70 -3.75 -7.64 -8.50
C VAL A 70 -4.09 -7.57 -9.99
N GLU A 71 -4.67 -6.46 -10.44
CA GLU A 71 -5.09 -6.26 -11.84
C GLU A 71 -3.89 -6.32 -12.80
N TYR A 72 -2.79 -5.67 -12.42
CA TYR A 72 -1.58 -5.63 -13.24
C TYR A 72 -1.00 -7.02 -13.49
N TYR A 73 -0.88 -7.84 -12.44
CA TYR A 73 -0.31 -9.18 -12.59
C TYR A 73 -1.30 -10.19 -13.20
N ASP A 74 -2.61 -9.93 -13.12
CA ASP A 74 -3.61 -10.67 -13.90
C ASP A 74 -3.41 -10.43 -15.41
N ASP A 75 -3.21 -9.17 -15.83
CA ASP A 75 -2.88 -8.88 -17.23
C ASP A 75 -1.55 -9.52 -17.68
N VAL A 76 -0.51 -9.47 -16.82
CA VAL A 76 0.79 -10.13 -17.11
C VAL A 76 0.59 -11.63 -17.31
N LEU A 77 -0.19 -12.29 -16.45
CA LEU A 77 -0.49 -13.72 -16.58
C LEU A 77 -1.29 -14.03 -17.85
N THR A 78 -2.31 -13.22 -18.14
CA THR A 78 -3.12 -13.34 -19.37
C THR A 78 -2.21 -13.32 -20.61
N HIS A 79 -1.28 -12.37 -20.68
CA HIS A 79 -0.33 -12.29 -21.79
C HIS A 79 0.73 -13.39 -21.76
N ALA A 80 1.18 -13.85 -20.59
CA ALA A 80 2.11 -14.96 -20.47
C ALA A 80 1.49 -16.26 -20.99
N TYR A 81 0.24 -16.56 -20.62
CA TYR A 81 -0.50 -17.71 -21.12
C TYR A 81 -0.75 -17.63 -22.62
N LYS A 82 -1.16 -16.46 -23.12
CA LYS A 82 -1.35 -16.24 -24.56
C LYS A 82 -0.05 -16.44 -25.35
N ALA A 83 1.07 -15.92 -24.85
CA ALA A 83 2.37 -16.11 -25.48
C ALA A 83 2.81 -17.58 -25.46
N LEU A 84 2.60 -18.31 -24.35
CA LEU A 84 2.88 -19.75 -24.27
C LEU A 84 2.06 -20.54 -25.27
N ALA A 85 0.74 -20.34 -25.30
CA ALA A 85 -0.14 -21.05 -26.22
C ALA A 85 0.28 -20.86 -27.69
N ILE A 86 0.74 -19.66 -28.06
CA ILE A 86 1.25 -19.38 -29.41
C ILE A 86 2.61 -20.03 -29.66
N LEU A 87 3.55 -19.92 -28.72
CA LEU A 87 4.91 -20.48 -28.86
C LEU A 87 4.91 -22.01 -28.87
N GLU A 88 3.96 -22.64 -28.19
CA GLU A 88 3.80 -24.09 -28.11
C GLU A 88 2.94 -24.67 -29.24
N GLY A 89 2.40 -23.82 -30.11
CA GLY A 89 1.59 -24.22 -31.26
C GLY A 89 0.17 -24.65 -30.91
N GLU A 90 -0.31 -24.32 -29.70
CA GLU A 90 -1.68 -24.57 -29.25
C GLU A 90 -2.67 -23.53 -29.83
N GLN A 91 -2.18 -22.32 -30.14
CA GLN A 91 -2.97 -21.23 -30.68
C GLN A 91 -2.25 -20.53 -31.84
N GLU A 92 -2.96 -20.33 -32.96
CA GLU A 92 -2.47 -19.48 -34.04
C GLU A 92 -2.71 -17.99 -33.73
N ALA A 93 -1.71 -17.15 -34.02
CA ALA A 93 -1.79 -15.71 -33.90
C ALA A 93 -0.83 -15.02 -34.88
N SER A 94 -1.05 -13.72 -35.13
CA SER A 94 -0.09 -12.93 -35.90
C SER A 94 1.25 -12.79 -35.17
N ASP A 95 2.32 -12.54 -35.92
CA ASP A 95 3.65 -12.27 -35.36
C ASP A 95 3.65 -11.06 -34.42
N GLU A 96 2.86 -10.04 -34.74
CA GLU A 96 2.67 -8.88 -33.86
C GLU A 96 1.97 -9.24 -32.55
N ALA A 97 0.91 -10.05 -32.60
CA ALA A 97 0.19 -10.47 -31.40
C ALA A 97 1.06 -11.35 -30.48
N LEU A 98 1.90 -12.22 -31.06
CA LEU A 98 2.92 -12.97 -30.32
C LEU A 98 3.90 -12.02 -29.65
N LEU A 99 4.46 -11.08 -30.41
CA LEU A 99 5.48 -10.16 -29.92
C LEU A 99 4.95 -9.28 -28.78
N ILE A 100 3.74 -8.74 -28.91
CA ILE A 100 3.07 -7.95 -27.86
C ILE A 100 2.85 -8.80 -26.61
N SER A 101 2.30 -10.01 -26.75
CA SER A 101 2.00 -10.87 -25.59
C SER A 101 3.29 -11.31 -24.89
N ALA A 102 4.32 -11.68 -25.65
CA ALA A 102 5.62 -12.05 -25.13
C ALA A 102 6.29 -10.87 -24.39
N TYR A 103 6.15 -9.64 -24.91
CA TYR A 103 6.64 -8.42 -24.28
C TYR A 103 5.90 -8.06 -22.99
N ARG A 104 4.57 -8.10 -23.00
CA ARG A 104 3.74 -7.80 -21.83
C ARG A 104 3.93 -8.81 -20.71
N ALA A 105 4.19 -10.07 -21.07
CA ALA A 105 4.65 -11.09 -20.13
C ALA A 105 5.99 -10.74 -19.48
N THR A 106 6.79 -9.79 -19.97
CA THR A 106 8.03 -9.34 -19.30
C THR A 106 7.83 -8.23 -18.27
N GLN A 107 6.65 -7.61 -18.22
CA GLN A 107 6.42 -6.41 -17.42
C GLN A 107 6.27 -6.74 -15.93
N TYR A 108 6.58 -5.75 -15.09
CA TYR A 108 6.45 -5.82 -13.64
C TYR A 108 6.17 -4.43 -13.10
N GLN A 109 5.45 -4.37 -11.99
CA GLN A 109 5.13 -3.13 -11.30
C GLN A 109 5.82 -3.07 -9.93
N GLU A 110 6.27 -1.88 -9.56
CA GLU A 110 6.76 -1.57 -8.23
C GLU A 110 5.87 -0.48 -7.62
N VAL A 111 5.22 -0.81 -6.50
CA VAL A 111 4.41 0.14 -5.74
C VAL A 111 5.14 0.57 -4.47
N TYR A 112 5.13 1.87 -4.19
CA TYR A 112 5.68 2.40 -2.96
C TYR A 112 4.64 2.38 -1.85
N ARG A 113 4.98 1.74 -0.74
CA ARG A 113 4.11 1.65 0.45
C ARG A 113 3.87 3.05 1.04
N ARG A 114 2.62 3.44 1.26
CA ARG A 114 2.21 4.69 1.92
C ARG A 114 2.11 4.50 3.44
N ARG A 115 3.25 4.49 4.10
CA ARG A 115 3.38 4.06 5.51
C ARG A 115 3.86 5.16 6.46
N ALA A 116 3.89 6.40 6.01
CA ALA A 116 4.48 7.51 6.77
C ALA A 116 3.82 7.69 8.15
N THR A 117 2.49 7.68 8.20
CA THR A 117 1.76 7.87 9.47
C THR A 117 1.93 6.66 10.39
N TYR A 118 1.93 5.45 9.84
CA TYR A 118 2.17 4.23 10.62
C TYR A 118 3.59 4.19 11.21
N ASP A 119 4.60 4.57 10.43
CA ASP A 119 5.99 4.64 10.87
C ASP A 119 6.19 5.72 11.95
N GLU A 120 5.50 6.86 11.85
CA GLU A 120 5.50 7.89 12.89
C GLU A 120 4.86 7.39 14.20
N LEU A 121 3.67 6.77 14.12
CA LEU A 121 2.95 6.23 15.29
C LEU A 121 3.71 5.10 15.98
N THR A 122 4.44 4.28 15.22
CA THR A 122 5.26 3.19 15.76
C THR A 122 6.57 3.69 16.36
N SER A 123 7.26 4.62 15.70
CA SER A 123 8.54 5.16 16.16
C SER A 123 8.41 6.04 17.41
N THR A 124 7.31 6.76 17.55
CA THR A 124 7.01 7.59 18.74
C THR A 124 6.30 6.81 19.85
N GLY A 125 5.88 5.56 19.59
CA GLY A 125 5.13 4.75 20.54
C GLY A 125 3.70 5.23 20.80
N THR A 126 3.15 6.09 19.93
CA THR A 126 1.84 6.73 20.13
C THR A 126 0.70 6.03 19.41
N MET A 127 0.87 4.78 18.98
CA MET A 127 -0.19 3.98 18.34
C MET A 127 -1.49 3.91 19.16
N SER A 128 -1.41 4.05 20.50
CA SER A 128 -2.57 4.14 21.39
C SER A 128 -3.42 5.41 21.20
N LEU A 129 -2.91 6.42 20.47
CA LEU A 129 -3.69 7.61 20.09
C LEU A 129 -4.78 7.27 19.07
N ILE A 130 -4.61 6.23 18.26
CA ILE A 130 -5.65 5.74 17.37
C ILE A 130 -6.68 5.01 18.22
N ARG A 131 -7.81 5.67 18.51
CA ARG A 131 -8.86 5.15 19.39
C ARG A 131 -9.66 4.03 18.75
N ASP A 132 -9.90 4.16 17.46
CA ASP A 132 -10.54 3.13 16.67
C ASP A 132 -9.66 1.87 16.64
N GLN A 133 -10.15 0.83 17.30
CA GLN A 133 -9.45 -0.44 17.41
C GLN A 133 -9.37 -1.17 16.07
N GLU A 134 -10.39 -1.03 15.22
CA GLU A 134 -10.45 -1.65 13.90
C GLU A 134 -9.40 -1.00 12.99
N LEU A 135 -9.39 0.32 12.90
CA LEU A 135 -8.38 1.08 12.15
C LEU A 135 -6.95 0.70 12.56
N ARG A 136 -6.70 0.66 13.87
CA ARG A 136 -5.39 0.28 14.41
C ARG A 136 -5.01 -1.15 14.04
N THR A 137 -5.95 -2.09 14.11
CA THR A 137 -5.71 -3.50 13.79
C THR A 137 -5.46 -3.70 12.30
N SER A 138 -6.25 -3.05 11.44
CA SER A 138 -6.08 -3.07 9.98
C SER A 138 -4.72 -2.49 9.58
N ALA A 139 -4.32 -1.35 10.16
CA ALA A 139 -3.01 -0.76 9.92
C ALA A 139 -1.86 -1.72 10.27
N VAL A 140 -1.90 -2.35 11.45
CA VAL A 140 -0.87 -3.32 11.86
C VAL A 140 -0.83 -4.51 10.90
N ARG A 141 -1.99 -5.06 10.51
CA ARG A 141 -2.06 -6.18 9.56
C ARG A 141 -1.45 -5.82 8.20
N ILE A 142 -1.84 -4.68 7.65
CA ILE A 142 -1.40 -4.23 6.32
C ILE A 142 0.10 -3.88 6.29
N TYR A 143 0.60 -3.18 7.31
CA TYR A 143 1.98 -2.64 7.30
C TYR A 143 3.03 -3.56 7.93
N SER A 144 2.64 -4.58 8.70
CA SER A 144 3.61 -5.50 9.33
C SER A 144 4.26 -6.48 8.36
N VAL A 145 3.68 -6.67 7.17
CA VAL A 145 4.15 -7.62 6.18
C VAL A 145 4.49 -6.96 4.84
N PRO A 146 5.56 -7.40 4.15
CA PRO A 146 5.95 -6.87 2.85
C PRO A 146 5.16 -7.54 1.71
N ILE A 147 3.84 -7.34 1.68
CA ILE A 147 2.90 -8.10 0.81
C ILE A 147 3.23 -8.11 -0.70
N PHE A 148 3.90 -7.08 -1.21
CA PHE A 148 4.24 -6.98 -2.64
C PHE A 148 5.66 -7.46 -2.98
N ALA A 149 6.50 -7.73 -1.98
CA ALA A 149 7.94 -7.92 -2.19
C ALA A 149 8.26 -9.12 -3.10
N ASN A 150 7.49 -10.21 -3.00
CA ASN A 150 7.71 -11.39 -3.84
C ASN A 150 7.40 -11.09 -5.31
N LEU A 151 6.23 -10.52 -5.62
CA LEU A 151 5.84 -10.14 -6.98
C LEU A 151 6.83 -9.16 -7.60
N THR A 152 7.20 -8.10 -6.87
CA THR A 152 8.19 -7.12 -7.35
C THR A 152 9.55 -7.78 -7.57
N SER A 153 10.02 -8.62 -6.63
CA SER A 153 11.30 -9.31 -6.76
C SER A 153 11.32 -10.31 -7.92
N GLU A 154 10.26 -11.08 -8.13
CA GLU A 154 10.10 -11.99 -9.26
C GLU A 154 10.21 -11.21 -10.58
N GLY A 155 9.49 -10.08 -10.68
CA GLY A 155 9.48 -9.22 -11.86
C GLY A 155 10.84 -8.60 -12.17
N MET A 156 11.48 -7.98 -11.17
CA MET A 156 12.80 -7.35 -11.29
C MET A 156 13.89 -8.35 -11.69
N ASN A 157 13.87 -9.55 -11.09
CA ASN A 157 14.88 -10.60 -11.29
C ASN A 157 14.46 -11.65 -12.33
N SER A 158 13.42 -11.35 -13.11
CA SER A 158 12.83 -12.27 -14.07
C SER A 158 13.85 -12.72 -15.12
N ARG A 159 14.17 -14.01 -15.10
CA ARG A 159 15.05 -14.63 -16.09
C ARG A 159 14.45 -14.58 -17.49
N TYR A 160 13.12 -14.70 -17.61
CA TYR A 160 12.41 -14.54 -18.86
C TYR A 160 12.58 -13.13 -19.43
N ARG A 161 12.38 -12.09 -18.60
CA ARG A 161 12.59 -10.69 -18.99
C ARG A 161 14.00 -10.44 -19.49
N VAL A 162 15.02 -10.97 -18.79
CA VAL A 162 16.42 -10.86 -19.23
C VAL A 162 16.62 -11.55 -20.59
N ALA A 163 16.15 -12.79 -20.73
CA ALA A 163 16.29 -13.55 -21.98
C ALA A 163 15.60 -12.85 -23.17
N PHE A 164 14.38 -12.35 -22.97
CA PHE A 164 13.61 -11.63 -24.00
C PHE A 164 14.38 -10.40 -24.51
N ARG A 165 14.96 -9.62 -23.58
CA ARG A 165 15.71 -8.40 -23.90
C ARG A 165 17.07 -8.66 -24.51
N MET A 166 17.65 -9.83 -24.26
CA MET A 166 18.88 -10.26 -24.94
C MET A 166 18.60 -10.78 -26.35
N ALA A 167 17.43 -11.37 -26.57
CA ALA A 167 17.06 -11.99 -27.84
C ALA A 167 16.67 -10.97 -28.92
N LEU A 168 16.00 -9.88 -28.55
CA LEU A 168 15.43 -8.93 -29.51
C LEU A 168 16.27 -7.66 -29.69
N PRO A 169 16.34 -7.10 -30.91
CA PRO A 169 17.09 -5.89 -31.16
C PRO A 169 16.46 -4.66 -30.50
N LEU A 170 17.28 -3.63 -30.25
CA LEU A 170 16.88 -2.44 -29.50
C LEU A 170 15.70 -1.68 -30.13
N ASN A 171 15.63 -1.60 -31.46
CA ASN A 171 14.53 -0.93 -32.16
C ASN A 171 13.18 -1.60 -31.91
N VAL A 172 13.14 -2.94 -31.83
CA VAL A 172 11.93 -3.70 -31.50
C VAL A 172 11.52 -3.43 -30.06
N GLN A 173 12.47 -3.46 -29.13
CA GLN A 173 12.20 -3.17 -27.71
C GLN A 173 11.68 -1.75 -27.51
N ASN A 174 12.27 -0.76 -28.18
CA ASN A 174 11.82 0.63 -28.10
C ASN A 174 10.39 0.79 -28.62
N ALA A 175 10.07 0.21 -29.78
CA ALA A 175 8.71 0.28 -30.34
C ALA A 175 7.66 -0.36 -29.42
N LEU A 176 8.00 -1.50 -28.80
CA LEU A 176 7.12 -2.14 -27.82
C LEU A 176 6.91 -1.28 -26.58
N THR A 177 7.97 -0.66 -26.04
CA THR A 177 7.84 0.22 -24.89
C THR A 177 7.06 1.49 -25.19
N GLU A 178 7.25 2.08 -26.38
CA GLU A 178 6.58 3.32 -26.76
C GLU A 178 5.09 3.13 -27.05
N HIS A 179 4.71 2.05 -27.74
CA HIS A 179 3.34 1.87 -28.22
C HIS A 179 2.51 0.86 -27.44
N CYS A 180 3.16 -0.09 -26.77
CA CYS A 180 2.53 -1.24 -26.11
C CYS A 180 2.94 -1.42 -24.64
N GLY A 181 3.61 -0.42 -24.05
CA GLY A 181 4.03 -0.40 -22.65
C GLY A 181 2.90 -0.04 -21.67
N ASP A 182 3.27 0.09 -20.40
CA ASP A 182 2.32 0.34 -19.32
C ASP A 182 1.64 1.71 -19.47
N LYS A 183 0.33 1.77 -19.23
CA LYS A 183 -0.40 3.05 -19.13
C LYS A 183 -0.03 3.79 -17.86
N ILE A 184 0.10 5.11 -17.97
CA ILE A 184 0.24 6.00 -16.80
C ILE A 184 -1.14 6.21 -16.19
N ILE A 185 -1.27 5.91 -14.90
CA ILE A 185 -2.50 6.08 -14.13
C ILE A 185 -2.26 6.97 -12.91
N LEU A 186 -3.31 7.65 -12.46
CA LEU A 186 -3.26 8.48 -11.26
C LEU A 186 -3.54 7.63 -10.02
N ILE A 187 -2.82 7.92 -8.94
CA ILE A 187 -3.02 7.25 -7.65
C ILE A 187 -4.43 7.53 -7.14
N GLY A 188 -5.14 6.48 -6.72
CA GLY A 188 -6.51 6.55 -6.22
C GLY A 188 -7.58 6.42 -7.31
N ASP A 189 -7.21 6.40 -8.59
CA ASP A 189 -8.16 6.11 -9.68
C ASP A 189 -8.32 4.60 -9.83
N PHE A 190 -9.39 4.05 -9.23
CA PHE A 190 -9.71 2.62 -9.28
C PHE A 190 -10.35 2.17 -10.59
N GLU A 191 -10.84 3.07 -11.43
CA GLU A 191 -11.44 2.68 -12.71
C GLU A 191 -10.36 2.47 -13.77
N SER A 192 -9.30 3.28 -13.73
CA SER A 192 -8.22 3.26 -14.72
C SER A 192 -7.19 2.14 -14.52
N ILE A 193 -7.25 1.36 -13.44
CA ILE A 193 -6.34 0.22 -13.18
C ILE A 193 -6.70 -1.04 -13.99
N VAL A 194 -7.89 -1.11 -14.59
CA VAL A 194 -8.33 -2.28 -15.35
C VAL A 194 -7.70 -2.24 -16.75
N ASN A 195 -7.20 -3.38 -17.24
CA ASN A 195 -6.56 -3.52 -18.57
C ASN A 195 -5.42 -2.50 -18.77
N MET A 196 -4.54 -2.38 -17.78
CA MET A 196 -3.35 -1.53 -17.84
C MET A 196 -2.34 -2.04 -18.85
N LEU A 197 -2.25 -3.35 -18.97
CA LEU A 197 -1.49 -4.03 -20.00
C LEU A 197 -2.43 -4.65 -21.03
N ASP A 198 -3.59 -5.21 -20.69
CA ASP A 198 -4.46 -5.88 -21.71
C ASP A 198 -5.35 -4.93 -22.52
N TYR A 199 -4.74 -3.90 -23.10
CA TYR A 199 -5.40 -2.98 -24.03
C TYR A 199 -4.93 -3.19 -25.46
N GLU A 200 -5.74 -2.78 -26.44
CA GLU A 200 -5.36 -2.85 -27.86
C GLU A 200 -4.18 -1.91 -28.16
N CYS A 201 -3.11 -2.45 -28.75
CA CYS A 201 -1.96 -1.67 -29.18
C CYS A 201 -1.43 -2.17 -30.54
N LYS A 202 -0.68 -1.32 -31.24
CA LYS A 202 0.06 -1.64 -32.46
C LYS A 202 1.49 -1.22 -32.29
N THR A 203 2.42 -2.05 -32.77
CA THR A 203 3.86 -1.82 -32.60
C THR A 203 4.44 -0.84 -33.62
N GLU A 204 3.71 -0.55 -34.70
CA GLU A 204 4.16 0.25 -35.84
C GLU A 204 5.45 -0.29 -36.51
N LEU A 205 5.81 -1.55 -36.23
CA LEU A 205 6.95 -2.22 -36.85
C LEU A 205 6.61 -2.72 -38.24
N ALA A 206 7.60 -2.68 -39.14
CA ALA A 206 7.45 -3.26 -40.47
C ALA A 206 7.19 -4.77 -40.41
N PRO A 207 6.39 -5.35 -41.34
CA PRO A 207 6.06 -6.78 -41.34
C PRO A 207 7.29 -7.70 -41.28
N GLU A 208 8.38 -7.29 -41.93
CA GLU A 208 9.60 -8.10 -42.02
C GLU A 208 10.31 -8.17 -40.66
N VAL A 209 10.29 -7.07 -39.90
CA VAL A 209 10.85 -6.99 -38.55
C VAL A 209 10.01 -7.80 -37.57
N LEU A 210 8.68 -7.76 -37.73
CA LEU A 210 7.76 -8.58 -36.94
C LEU A 210 8.01 -10.08 -37.16
N ALA A 211 8.14 -10.49 -38.43
CA ALA A 211 8.41 -11.88 -38.79
C ALA A 211 9.77 -12.37 -38.23
N GLU A 212 10.82 -11.55 -38.32
CA GLU A 212 12.14 -11.86 -37.77
C GLU A 212 12.12 -11.97 -36.23
N ALA A 213 11.47 -11.02 -35.54
CA ALA A 213 11.33 -11.04 -34.09
C ALA A 213 10.54 -12.28 -33.63
N ALA A 214 9.41 -12.57 -34.28
CA ALA A 214 8.60 -13.73 -33.95
C ALA A 214 9.32 -15.06 -34.24
N SER A 215 10.08 -15.15 -35.33
CA SER A 215 10.95 -16.29 -35.63
C SER A 215 12.03 -16.49 -34.55
N THR A 216 12.62 -15.40 -34.08
CA THR A 216 13.61 -15.41 -32.98
C THR A 216 13.00 -15.95 -31.69
N LEU A 217 11.78 -15.53 -31.33
CA LEU A 217 11.08 -16.04 -30.15
C LEU A 217 10.72 -17.53 -30.28
N ARG A 218 10.19 -17.95 -31.44
CA ARG A 218 9.80 -19.36 -31.69
C ARG A 218 10.98 -20.32 -31.70
N SER A 219 12.17 -19.88 -32.11
CA SER A 219 13.37 -20.71 -32.19
C SER A 219 14.18 -20.79 -30.88
N HIS A 220 13.74 -20.10 -29.82
CA HIS A 220 14.45 -20.04 -28.54
C HIS A 220 13.80 -20.95 -27.49
N ASP A 221 14.20 -22.22 -27.43
CA ASP A 221 13.66 -23.19 -26.45
C ASP A 221 13.76 -22.73 -24.99
N MET A 222 14.86 -22.02 -24.66
CA MET A 222 15.05 -21.47 -23.33
C MET A 222 14.04 -20.38 -22.98
N LEU A 223 13.57 -19.58 -23.95
CA LEU A 223 12.54 -18.56 -23.69
C LEU A 223 11.23 -19.19 -23.25
N ILE A 224 10.82 -20.28 -23.89
CA ILE A 224 9.58 -21.01 -23.53
C ILE A 224 9.69 -21.58 -22.11
N ALA A 225 10.80 -22.24 -21.79
CA ALA A 225 11.02 -22.78 -20.44
C ALA A 225 11.03 -21.68 -19.36
N LEU A 226 11.65 -20.54 -19.65
CA LEU A 226 11.69 -19.40 -18.74
C LEU A 226 10.33 -18.71 -18.60
N LEU A 227 9.54 -18.64 -19.68
CA LEU A 227 8.19 -18.10 -19.65
C LEU A 227 7.28 -18.98 -18.78
N ARG A 228 7.32 -20.31 -18.94
CA ARG A 228 6.59 -21.24 -18.06
C ARG A 228 6.95 -21.05 -16.59
N LEU A 229 8.25 -20.94 -16.30
CA LEU A 229 8.73 -20.68 -14.93
C LEU A 229 8.18 -19.36 -14.37
N ARG A 230 8.23 -18.29 -15.17
CA ARG A 230 7.69 -16.99 -14.79
C ARG A 230 6.19 -17.06 -14.53
N THR A 231 5.42 -17.66 -15.43
CA THR A 231 3.96 -17.81 -15.28
C THR A 231 3.64 -18.47 -13.94
N LEU A 232 4.26 -19.62 -13.64
CA LEU A 232 4.00 -20.36 -12.40
C LEU A 232 4.43 -19.58 -11.13
N ASN A 233 5.52 -18.81 -11.20
CA ASN A 233 5.96 -17.99 -10.08
C ASN A 233 4.96 -16.86 -9.80
N ILE A 234 4.53 -16.14 -10.85
CA ILE A 234 3.54 -15.06 -10.71
C ILE A 234 2.22 -15.61 -10.19
N GLU A 235 1.73 -16.75 -10.70
CA GLU A 235 0.52 -17.39 -10.20
C GLU A 235 0.62 -17.74 -8.72
N SER A 236 1.76 -18.30 -8.30
CA SER A 236 1.99 -18.69 -6.91
C SER A 236 2.02 -17.47 -5.99
N ASP A 237 2.72 -16.41 -6.40
CA ASP A 237 2.84 -15.17 -5.63
C ASP A 237 1.53 -14.37 -5.60
N LEU A 238 0.79 -14.31 -6.71
CA LEU A 238 -0.53 -13.68 -6.78
C LEU A 238 -1.55 -14.46 -5.95
N SER A 239 -1.53 -15.79 -6.03
CA SER A 239 -2.36 -16.65 -5.19
C SER A 239 -2.04 -16.45 -3.71
N ALA A 240 -0.76 -16.36 -3.33
CA ALA A 240 -0.37 -16.05 -1.96
C ALA A 240 -0.86 -14.66 -1.52
N LEU A 241 -0.78 -13.65 -2.39
CA LEU A 241 -1.32 -12.32 -2.16
C LEU A 241 -2.83 -12.34 -1.91
N LEU A 242 -3.59 -13.15 -2.65
CA LEU A 242 -5.05 -13.20 -2.55
C LEU A 242 -5.57 -14.12 -1.43
N THR A 243 -4.92 -15.24 -1.18
CA THR A 243 -5.42 -16.31 -0.28
C THR A 243 -4.75 -16.30 1.09
N SER A 244 -3.42 -16.19 1.13
CA SER A 244 -2.65 -16.24 2.38
C SER A 244 -2.72 -14.93 3.16
N ASN A 245 -3.10 -13.84 2.49
CA ASN A 245 -3.28 -12.52 3.07
C ASN A 245 -4.77 -12.15 3.17
N THR A 246 -5.66 -13.11 3.40
CA THR A 246 -7.11 -12.89 3.45
C THR A 246 -7.50 -11.82 4.47
N GLU A 247 -6.83 -11.75 5.63
CA GLU A 247 -7.06 -10.69 6.62
C GLU A 247 -6.59 -9.31 6.16
N VAL A 248 -5.51 -9.24 5.38
CA VAL A 248 -5.00 -7.99 4.80
C VAL A 248 -5.92 -7.52 3.69
N ARG A 249 -6.37 -8.44 2.82
CA ARG A 249 -7.35 -8.18 1.78
C ARG A 249 -8.67 -7.66 2.36
N ALA A 250 -9.21 -8.32 3.37
CA ALA A 250 -10.40 -7.84 4.09
C ALA A 250 -10.17 -6.45 4.71
N GLY A 251 -8.95 -6.18 5.18
CA GLY A 251 -8.55 -4.85 5.65
C GLY A 251 -8.51 -3.79 4.55
N PHE A 252 -8.32 -4.16 3.28
CA PHE A 252 -8.43 -3.24 2.14
C PHE A 252 -9.85 -3.07 1.63
N GLU A 253 -10.70 -4.12 1.75
CA GLU A 253 -12.11 -4.07 1.35
C GLU A 253 -12.87 -2.93 2.06
N THR A 254 -12.51 -2.59 3.30
CA THR A 254 -13.08 -1.45 4.04
C THR A 254 -12.74 -0.08 3.45
N PHE A 255 -11.77 0.01 2.53
CA PHE A 255 -11.30 1.24 1.93
C PHE A 255 -11.56 1.35 0.41
N PHE A 256 -12.07 0.29 -0.23
CA PHE A 256 -12.42 0.28 -1.66
C PHE A 256 -13.71 1.06 -1.98
N GLU A 257 -14.71 0.99 -1.10
CA GLU A 257 -15.93 1.76 -1.24
C GLU A 257 -15.77 3.05 -0.43
N GLY A 258 -15.79 4.19 -1.12
CA GLY A 258 -15.73 5.49 -0.49
C GLY A 258 -16.78 5.61 0.62
N SER A 259 -16.35 5.57 1.88
CA SER A 259 -17.14 6.20 2.93
C SER A 259 -17.01 7.71 2.74
N PRO A 260 -18.12 8.43 2.51
CA PRO A 260 -18.15 9.89 2.60
C PRO A 260 -17.64 10.37 3.96
#